data_AF-X0TFD3-F1
#
_entry.id   AF-X0TFD3-F1
#
_cell.length_a   1.000
_cell.length_b   1.000
_cell.length_c   1.000
_cell.angle_alpha   90.00
_cell.angle_beta   90.00
_cell.angle_gamma   90.00
#
_symmetry.space_group_name_H-M   'P 1'
#
loop_
_entity.id
_entity.type
_entity.pdbx_description
1 polymer ?
#
loop_
_entity_poly.entity_id
_entity_poly.type
_entity_poly.pdbx_seq_one_letter_code
_entity_poly.pdbx_strand_id
1 'polypeptide(L)'
;MLKGFYDIFDNLFLSNEIGFIKPDMEKYKYVIKKLETKPKKCVFIDDKILNLVPARELGIIVIRFESFEGFKEKLNELGIGEISKDLRHEIRQKYNKYKKSKKKYKKAKKEYKVAKKDYLRKKGHSMKRKLEFLQKRAKYTKRKTEYKKERDKKKQELITKIKVS
;
A
#
# COMPACT_ATOMS: atom_id res chain seq x y z
N MET A 1 2.39 7.13 18.83
CA MET A 1 2.19 6.55 17.47
C MET A 1 2.25 7.67 16.44
N LEU A 2 3.22 7.62 15.50
CA LEU A 2 3.43 8.57 14.40
C LEU A 2 2.23 8.61 13.42
N LYS A 3 1.07 9.11 13.86
CA LYS A 3 -0.13 9.27 13.04
C LYS A 3 0.19 10.27 11.93
N GLY A 4 0.22 9.80 10.68
CA GLY A 4 0.34 10.63 9.48
C GLY A 4 1.57 10.33 8.61
N PHE A 5 2.67 9.84 9.18
CA PHE A 5 3.87 9.52 8.38
C PHE A 5 3.62 8.34 7.45
N TYR A 6 3.04 7.26 7.97
CA TYR A 6 2.78 6.05 7.19
C TYR A 6 1.58 6.15 6.23
N ASP A 7 0.79 7.23 6.31
CA ASP A 7 -0.45 7.37 5.52
C ASP A 7 -0.20 7.61 4.03
N ILE A 8 1.03 7.96 3.66
CA ILE A 8 1.45 8.11 2.26
C ILE A 8 1.71 6.75 1.58
N PHE A 9 1.93 5.68 2.36
CA PHE A 9 2.23 4.36 1.83
C PHE A 9 0.97 3.51 1.66
N ASP A 10 0.90 2.77 0.56
CA ASP A 10 -0.20 1.85 0.32
C ASP A 10 -0.05 0.55 1.13
N ASN A 11 1.19 0.08 1.30
CA ASN A 11 1.59 -1.08 2.09
C ASN A 11 2.76 -0.71 3.02
N LEU A 12 2.85 -1.36 4.17
CA LEU A 12 3.92 -1.17 5.14
C LEU A 12 4.51 -2.53 5.51
N PHE A 13 5.83 -2.63 5.55
CA PHE A 13 6.57 -3.87 5.83
C PHE A 13 7.65 -3.60 6.88
N LEU A 14 7.25 -3.56 8.14
CA LEU A 14 8.15 -3.33 9.27
C LEU A 14 8.90 -4.61 9.63
N SER A 15 10.22 -4.52 9.85
CA SER A 15 11.06 -5.70 10.14
C SER A 15 10.61 -6.45 11.38
N ASN A 16 10.24 -5.73 12.44
CA ASN A 16 9.72 -6.31 13.69
C ASN A 16 8.36 -7.04 13.53
N GLU A 17 7.56 -6.69 12.52
CA GLU A 17 6.27 -7.34 12.27
C GLU A 17 6.39 -8.56 11.36
N ILE A 18 7.38 -8.58 10.47
CA ILE A 18 7.51 -9.62 9.44
C ILE A 18 8.67 -10.60 9.68
N GLY A 19 9.57 -10.31 10.62
CA GLY A 19 10.71 -11.18 10.96
C GLY A 19 11.87 -11.17 9.96
N PHE A 20 11.89 -10.21 9.03
CA PHE A 20 12.96 -10.07 8.03
C PHE A 20 13.60 -8.68 8.12
N ILE A 21 14.92 -8.62 8.02
CA ILE A 21 15.71 -7.38 8.06
C ILE A 21 16.51 -7.21 6.76
N LYS A 22 16.92 -5.99 6.45
CA LYS A 22 17.91 -5.72 5.39
C LYS A 22 19.31 -5.88 6.01
N PRO A 23 20.32 -6.39 5.27
CA PRO A 23 20.32 -6.66 3.83
C PRO A 23 19.90 -8.10 3.45
N ASP A 24 19.26 -8.87 4.33
CA ASP A 24 18.93 -10.27 4.03
C ASP A 24 18.04 -10.39 2.79
N MET A 25 18.48 -11.21 1.83
CA MET A 25 17.82 -11.45 0.54
C MET A 25 16.32 -11.80 0.68
N GLU A 26 15.97 -12.54 1.73
CA GLU A 26 14.60 -12.96 2.01
C GLU A 26 13.64 -11.79 2.28
N LYS A 27 14.14 -10.67 2.81
CA LYS A 27 13.34 -9.45 2.97
C LYS A 27 12.80 -8.95 1.63
N TYR A 28 13.66 -8.92 0.62
CA TYR A 28 13.34 -8.39 -0.71
C TYR A 28 12.39 -9.35 -1.45
N LYS A 29 12.70 -10.65 -1.45
CA LYS A 29 11.83 -11.69 -2.01
C LYS A 29 10.43 -11.67 -1.38
N TYR A 30 10.37 -11.56 -0.05
CA TYR A 30 9.10 -11.47 0.68
C TYR A 30 8.28 -10.25 0.23
N VAL A 31 8.89 -9.07 0.17
CA VAL A 31 8.21 -7.83 -0.24
C VAL A 31 7.71 -7.93 -1.69
N ILE A 32 8.54 -8.39 -2.63
CA ILE A 32 8.14 -8.58 -4.04
C ILE A 32 6.96 -9.53 -4.16
N LYS A 33 7.02 -10.67 -3.46
CA LYS A 33 5.94 -11.67 -3.44
C LYS A 33 4.64 -11.08 -2.87
N LYS A 34 4.70 -10.31 -1.78
CA LYS A 34 3.53 -9.66 -1.18
C LYS A 34 2.95 -8.53 -2.03
N LEU A 35 3.78 -7.87 -2.82
CA LEU A 35 3.36 -6.82 -3.76
C LEU A 35 2.84 -7.39 -5.09
N GLU A 36 2.99 -8.70 -5.33
CA GLU A 36 2.56 -9.38 -6.57
C GLU A 36 3.12 -8.68 -7.82
N THR A 37 4.41 -8.34 -7.78
CA THR A 37 5.12 -7.60 -8.83
C THR A 37 6.38 -8.33 -9.29
N LYS A 38 7.01 -7.85 -10.36
CA LYS A 38 8.30 -8.34 -10.85
C LYS A 38 9.43 -7.40 -10.37
N PRO A 39 10.63 -7.90 -10.05
CA PRO A 39 11.75 -7.06 -9.60
C PRO A 39 12.03 -5.87 -10.53
N LYS A 40 12.06 -6.12 -11.85
CA LYS A 40 12.27 -5.07 -12.89
C LYS A 40 11.20 -3.97 -12.96
N LYS A 41 10.09 -4.13 -12.23
CA LYS A 41 9.03 -3.11 -12.10
C LYS A 41 9.09 -2.41 -10.74
N CYS A 42 10.20 -2.52 -10.02
CA CYS A 42 10.39 -1.94 -8.71
C CYS A 42 11.61 -1.03 -8.70
N VAL A 43 11.46 0.08 -7.98
CA VAL A 43 12.56 0.96 -7.59
C VAL A 43 12.73 0.85 -6.08
N PHE A 44 13.95 0.59 -5.61
CA PHE A 44 14.29 0.54 -4.20
C PHE A 44 15.25 1.69 -3.85
N ILE A 45 14.91 2.45 -2.83
CA ILE A 45 15.63 3.65 -2.41
C ILE A 45 16.12 3.43 -0.98
N ASP A 46 17.42 3.58 -0.76
CA ASP A 46 18.08 3.42 0.54
C ASP A 46 19.36 4.26 0.59
N ASP A 47 19.76 4.71 1.78
CA ASP A 47 21.01 5.43 1.99
C ASP A 47 22.22 4.47 2.07
N LYS A 48 22.01 3.24 2.53
CA LYS A 48 23.09 2.27 2.77
C LYS A 48 23.30 1.34 1.57
N ILE A 49 24.51 1.37 1.00
CA ILE A 49 24.90 0.51 -0.13
C ILE A 49 24.65 -0.97 0.16
N LEU A 50 24.94 -1.44 1.38
CA LEU A 50 24.72 -2.84 1.78
C LEU A 50 23.27 -3.29 1.57
N ASN A 51 22.29 -2.39 1.72
CA ASN A 51 20.89 -2.70 1.47
C ASN A 51 20.53 -2.68 -0.02
N LEU A 52 21.32 -2.02 -0.86
CA LEU A 52 21.06 -1.89 -2.30
C LEU A 52 21.60 -3.08 -3.09
N VAL A 53 22.72 -3.68 -2.67
CA VAL A 53 23.34 -4.84 -3.32
C VAL A 53 22.35 -6.00 -3.56
N PRO A 54 21.69 -6.58 -2.53
CA PRO A 54 20.75 -7.69 -2.72
C PRO A 54 19.52 -7.30 -3.54
N ALA A 55 19.07 -6.04 -3.45
CA ALA A 55 17.98 -5.54 -4.28
C ALA A 55 18.38 -5.55 -5.76
N ARG A 56 19.58 -5.06 -6.07
CA ARG A 56 20.12 -5.02 -7.43
C ARG A 56 20.32 -6.42 -8.00
N GLU A 57 20.84 -7.35 -7.20
CA GLU A 57 21.02 -8.77 -7.59
C GLU A 57 19.68 -9.44 -7.97
N LEU A 58 18.58 -9.07 -7.32
CA LEU A 58 17.24 -9.55 -7.70
C LEU A 58 16.69 -8.91 -8.98
N GLY A 59 17.39 -7.95 -9.58
CA GLY A 59 16.93 -7.19 -10.73
C GLY A 59 15.97 -6.05 -10.38
N ILE A 60 16.02 -5.54 -9.14
CA ILE A 60 15.33 -4.31 -8.74
C ILE A 60 16.17 -3.10 -9.18
N ILE A 61 15.53 -2.06 -9.69
CA ILE A 61 16.18 -0.77 -9.96
C ILE A 61 16.51 -0.14 -8.59
N VAL A 62 17.76 0.24 -8.36
CA VAL A 62 18.18 0.82 -7.07
C VAL A 62 18.58 2.27 -7.22
N ILE A 63 18.24 3.09 -6.22
CA ILE A 63 18.70 4.47 -6.09
C ILE A 63 19.33 4.62 -4.71
N ARG A 64 20.60 4.99 -4.66
CA ARG A 64 21.24 5.41 -3.41
C ARG A 64 20.79 6.82 -3.08
N PHE A 65 20.22 7.02 -1.89
CA PHE A 65 19.85 8.35 -1.43
C PHE A 65 21.04 9.02 -0.73
N GLU A 66 21.59 10.05 -1.36
CA GLU A 66 22.73 10.82 -0.83
C GLU A 66 22.37 12.30 -0.64
N SER A 67 21.62 12.87 -1.58
CA SER A 67 21.10 14.24 -1.52
C SER A 67 19.75 14.33 -2.23
N PHE A 68 18.99 15.40 -1.96
CA PHE A 68 17.70 15.60 -2.61
C PHE A 68 17.85 15.94 -4.10
N GLU A 69 18.91 16.65 -4.46
CA GLU A 69 19.27 17.06 -5.81
C GLU A 69 19.61 15.84 -6.68
N GLY A 70 20.54 15.00 -6.23
CA GLY A 70 20.88 13.77 -6.94
C GLY A 70 19.70 12.78 -7.01
N PHE A 71 18.85 12.76 -5.97
CA PHE A 71 17.63 11.97 -6.00
C PHE A 71 16.63 12.45 -7.07
N LYS A 72 16.45 13.77 -7.24
CA LYS A 72 15.61 14.34 -8.30
C LYS A 72 16.13 13.98 -9.68
N GLU A 73 17.43 14.08 -9.92
CA GLU A 73 18.05 13.70 -11.20
C GLU A 73 17.81 12.22 -11.52
N LYS A 74 18.02 11.32 -10.55
CA LYS A 74 17.76 9.88 -10.71
C LYS A 74 16.28 9.58 -10.97
N LEU A 75 15.36 10.32 -10.38
CA LEU A 75 13.93 10.20 -10.68
C LEU A 75 13.58 10.73 -12.08
N ASN A 76 14.20 11.82 -12.54
CA ASN A 76 14.05 12.34 -13.90
C ASN A 76 14.50 11.30 -14.94
N GLU A 77 15.64 10.65 -14.74
CA GLU A 77 16.15 9.56 -15.58
C GLU A 77 15.14 8.41 -15.72
N LEU A 78 14.35 8.15 -14.67
CA LEU A 78 13.28 7.14 -14.67
C LEU A 78 11.94 7.66 -15.21
N GLY A 79 11.87 8.91 -15.67
CA GLY A 79 10.64 9.56 -16.14
C GLY A 79 9.68 9.99 -15.03
N ILE A 80 10.16 10.12 -13.79
CA ILE A 80 9.40 10.49 -12.58
C ILE A 80 9.79 11.92 -12.14
N GLY A 81 9.88 12.84 -13.10
CA GLY A 81 10.62 14.09 -12.90
C GLY A 81 9.85 15.34 -12.47
N GLU A 82 8.53 15.31 -12.50
CA GLU A 82 7.71 16.48 -12.14
C GLU A 82 7.53 16.59 -10.62
N ILE A 83 8.58 17.07 -9.93
CA ILE A 83 8.54 17.31 -8.48
C ILE A 83 8.34 18.81 -8.22
N SER A 84 7.08 19.22 -8.01
CA SER A 84 6.71 20.57 -7.56
C SER A 84 6.64 20.65 -6.03
N LYS A 85 6.74 21.86 -5.46
CA LYS A 85 6.54 22.10 -4.01
C LYS A 85 5.11 21.73 -3.58
N ASP A 86 4.15 21.87 -4.49
CA ASP A 86 2.72 21.60 -4.25
C ASP A 86 2.30 20.16 -4.57
N LEU A 87 3.22 19.33 -5.10
CA LEU A 87 2.93 17.96 -5.55
C LEU A 87 2.22 17.13 -4.47
N ARG A 88 2.61 17.30 -3.21
CA ARG A 88 1.95 16.61 -2.08
C ARG A 88 0.49 17.04 -1.94
N HIS A 89 0.20 18.33 -2.08
CA HIS A 89 -1.14 18.87 -2.01
C HIS A 89 -1.98 18.38 -3.19
N GLU A 90 -1.45 18.47 -4.40
CA GLU A 90 -2.06 17.99 -5.64
C GLU A 90 -2.43 16.50 -5.54
N ILE A 91 -1.49 15.64 -5.14
CA ILE A 91 -1.72 14.19 -4.94
C ILE A 91 -2.81 13.95 -3.89
N ARG A 92 -2.84 14.75 -2.80
CA ARG A 92 -3.86 14.62 -1.75
C ARG A 92 -5.24 14.96 -2.28
N GLN A 93 -5.38 16.03 -3.06
CA GLN A 93 -6.64 16.42 -3.68
C GLN A 93 -7.08 15.36 -4.69
N LYS A 94 -6.19 15.00 -5.62
CA LYS A 94 -6.45 14.04 -6.71
C LYS A 94 -6.98 12.70 -6.20
N TYR A 95 -6.34 12.14 -5.17
CA TYR A 95 -6.70 10.83 -4.61
C TYR A 95 -7.57 10.91 -3.34
N ASN A 96 -8.27 12.03 -3.11
CA ASN A 96 -9.15 12.18 -1.94
C ASN A 96 -10.26 11.12 -1.91
N LYS A 97 -10.86 10.81 -3.07
CA LYS A 97 -11.92 9.79 -3.18
C LYS A 97 -11.41 8.39 -2.81
N TYR A 98 -10.21 8.02 -3.28
CA TYR A 98 -9.50 6.80 -2.89
C TYR A 98 -9.25 6.75 -1.37
N LYS A 99 -8.74 7.83 -0.78
CA LYS A 99 -8.48 7.88 0.68
C LYS A 99 -9.77 7.72 1.49
N LYS A 100 -10.83 8.43 1.10
CA LYS A 100 -12.16 8.34 1.73
C LYS A 100 -12.74 6.92 1.60
N SER A 101 -12.65 6.29 0.43
CA SER A 101 -13.16 4.93 0.22
C SER A 101 -12.35 3.88 1.01
N LYS A 102 -11.02 3.98 1.05
CA LYS A 102 -10.13 3.12 1.87
C LYS A 102 -10.49 3.20 3.36
N LYS A 103 -10.72 4.41 3.89
CA LYS A 103 -11.13 4.62 5.30
C LYS A 103 -12.49 3.98 5.60
N LYS A 104 -13.50 4.19 4.74
CA LYS A 104 -14.83 3.58 4.87
C LYS A 104 -14.75 2.05 4.82
N TYR A 105 -13.96 1.49 3.91
CA TYR A 105 -13.71 0.06 3.80
C TYR A 105 -13.08 -0.53 5.07
N LYS A 106 -11.98 0.07 5.56
CA LYS A 106 -11.29 -0.41 6.77
C LYS A 106 -12.24 -0.43 7.98
N LYS A 107 -13.05 0.63 8.16
CA LYS A 107 -14.07 0.70 9.22
C LYS A 107 -15.11 -0.42 9.07
N ALA A 108 -15.70 -0.57 7.89
CA ALA A 108 -16.70 -1.61 7.63
C ALA A 108 -16.15 -3.04 7.80
N LYS A 109 -14.89 -3.28 7.41
CA LYS A 109 -14.21 -4.58 7.61
C LYS A 109 -14.05 -4.90 9.10
N LYS A 110 -13.68 -3.92 9.94
CA LYS A 110 -13.57 -4.11 11.39
C LYS A 110 -14.93 -4.44 12.00
N GLU A 111 -15.96 -3.65 11.69
CA GLU A 111 -17.34 -3.89 12.17
C GLU A 111 -17.84 -5.28 11.76
N TYR A 112 -17.65 -5.69 10.50
CA TYR A 112 -18.02 -7.01 10.02
C TYR A 112 -17.30 -8.15 10.75
N LYS A 113 -15.99 -8.04 10.98
CA LYS A 113 -15.22 -9.06 11.70
C LYS A 113 -15.74 -9.27 13.13
N VAL A 114 -16.09 -8.18 13.82
CA VAL A 114 -16.66 -8.23 15.17
C VAL A 114 -18.02 -8.92 15.15
N ALA A 115 -18.94 -8.49 14.27
CA ALA A 115 -20.27 -9.08 14.15
C ALA A 115 -20.22 -10.57 13.76
N LYS A 116 -19.31 -10.95 12.85
CA LYS A 116 -19.09 -12.36 12.48
C LYS A 116 -18.67 -13.19 13.68
N LYS A 117 -17.73 -12.70 14.50
CA LYS A 117 -17.26 -13.42 15.69
C LYS A 117 -18.37 -13.58 16.73
N ASP A 118 -19.18 -12.55 16.97
CA ASP A 118 -20.29 -12.65 17.94
C ASP A 118 -21.40 -13.60 17.47
N TYR A 119 -21.74 -13.58 16.18
CA TYR A 119 -22.74 -14.48 15.60
C TYR A 119 -22.34 -15.97 15.72
N LEU A 120 -21.05 -16.29 15.49
CA LEU A 120 -20.55 -17.67 15.50
C LEU A 120 -20.32 -18.25 16.90
N ARG A 121 -20.04 -17.41 17.92
CA ARG A 121 -19.63 -17.87 19.26
C ARG A 121 -20.78 -18.45 20.10
N LYS A 122 -22.02 -17.99 19.91
CA LYS A 122 -23.12 -18.26 20.82
C LYS A 122 -24.01 -19.39 20.30
N LYS A 123 -24.18 -20.46 21.10
CA LYS A 123 -25.20 -21.52 20.85
C LYS A 123 -26.59 -20.88 20.79
N GLY A 124 -27.38 -21.26 19.79
CA GLY A 124 -28.67 -20.63 19.47
C GLY A 124 -28.51 -19.30 18.72
N HIS A 125 -28.86 -19.29 17.43
CA HIS A 125 -28.78 -18.10 16.58
C HIS A 125 -30.00 -17.19 16.82
N SER A 126 -29.82 -16.13 17.61
CA SER A 126 -30.83 -15.08 17.73
C SER A 126 -31.06 -14.39 16.37
N MET A 127 -32.33 -14.22 15.99
CA MET A 127 -32.72 -13.51 14.77
C MET A 127 -32.15 -12.09 14.70
N LYS A 128 -32.12 -11.37 15.83
CA LYS A 128 -31.51 -10.03 15.92
C LYS A 128 -30.02 -10.05 15.56
N ARG A 129 -29.27 -11.03 16.09
CA ARG A 129 -27.83 -11.20 15.80
C ARG A 129 -27.59 -11.61 14.35
N LYS A 130 -28.44 -12.48 13.80
CA LYS A 130 -28.39 -12.86 12.38
C LYS A 130 -28.60 -11.64 11.48
N LEU A 131 -29.61 -10.81 11.78
CA LEU A 131 -29.91 -9.59 11.04
C LEU A 131 -28.74 -8.60 11.09
N GLU A 132 -28.17 -8.36 12.27
CA GLU A 132 -27.01 -7.49 12.42
C GLU A 132 -25.80 -8.00 11.61
N PHE A 133 -25.49 -9.29 11.71
CA PHE A 133 -24.42 -9.91 10.93
C PHE A 133 -24.60 -9.71 9.42
N LEU A 134 -25.82 -9.96 8.91
CA LEU A 134 -26.14 -9.80 7.49
C LEU A 134 -26.02 -8.34 7.05
N GLN A 135 -26.53 -7.39 7.84
CA GLN A 135 -26.39 -5.96 7.56
C GLN A 135 -24.92 -5.51 7.51
N LYS A 136 -24.10 -5.92 8.49
CA LYS A 136 -22.67 -5.59 8.50
C LYS A 136 -21.92 -6.25 7.34
N ARG A 137 -22.28 -7.48 6.96
CA ARG A 137 -21.74 -8.18 5.78
C ARG A 137 -22.07 -7.42 4.50
N ALA A 138 -23.33 -7.03 4.29
CA ALA A 138 -23.76 -6.26 3.12
C ALA A 138 -23.01 -4.92 3.02
N LYS A 139 -22.92 -4.19 4.14
CA LYS A 139 -22.14 -2.93 4.23
C LYS A 139 -20.66 -3.16 3.89
N TYR A 140 -20.03 -4.20 4.44
CA TYR A 140 -18.65 -4.56 4.13
C TYR A 140 -18.45 -4.84 2.64
N THR A 141 -19.30 -5.66 2.03
CA THR A 141 -19.22 -6.00 0.60
C THR A 141 -19.34 -4.74 -0.26
N LYS A 142 -20.34 -3.88 -0.01
CA LYS A 142 -20.52 -2.62 -0.74
C LYS A 142 -19.26 -1.74 -0.65
N ARG A 143 -18.74 -1.50 0.55
CA ARG A 143 -17.53 -0.67 0.74
C ARG A 143 -16.27 -1.30 0.15
N LYS A 144 -16.16 -2.63 0.13
CA LYS A 144 -15.06 -3.35 -0.52
C LYS A 144 -15.07 -3.10 -2.02
N THR A 145 -16.23 -3.17 -2.67
CA THR A 145 -16.38 -2.90 -4.10
C THR A 145 -16.06 -1.45 -4.45
N GLU A 146 -16.61 -0.49 -3.70
CA GLU A 146 -16.30 0.95 -3.87
C GLU A 146 -14.79 1.23 -3.74
N TYR A 147 -14.14 0.69 -2.71
CA TYR A 147 -12.71 0.83 -2.51
C TYR A 147 -11.90 0.21 -3.66
N LYS A 148 -12.26 -1.00 -4.10
CA LYS A 148 -11.58 -1.69 -5.21
C LYS A 148 -11.63 -0.85 -6.48
N LYS A 149 -12.80 -0.30 -6.84
CA LYS A 149 -12.96 0.58 -8.01
C LYS A 149 -12.01 1.79 -7.97
N GLU A 150 -11.98 2.51 -6.85
CA GLU A 150 -11.11 3.69 -6.71
C GLU A 150 -9.62 3.33 -6.67
N ARG A 151 -9.27 2.20 -6.04
CA ARG A 151 -7.90 1.68 -6.01
C ARG A 151 -7.41 1.31 -7.41
N ASP A 152 -8.24 0.63 -8.18
CA ASP A 152 -7.89 0.15 -9.51
C ASP A 152 -7.80 1.35 -10.48
N LYS A 153 -8.67 2.37 -10.35
CA LYS A 153 -8.55 3.66 -11.06
C LYS A 153 -7.20 4.35 -10.78
N LYS A 154 -6.84 4.51 -9.49
CA LYS A 154 -5.54 5.07 -9.08
C LYS A 154 -4.38 4.27 -9.67
N LYS A 155 -4.46 2.94 -9.63
CA LYS A 155 -3.40 2.04 -10.12
C LYS A 155 -3.18 2.22 -11.63
N GLN A 156 -4.24 2.24 -12.43
CA GLN A 156 -4.13 2.41 -13.89
C GLN A 156 -3.49 3.75 -14.25
N GLU A 157 -3.94 4.84 -13.62
CA GLU A 157 -3.40 6.18 -13.86
C GLU A 157 -1.89 6.25 -13.55
N LEU A 158 -1.45 5.63 -12.45
CA LEU A 158 -0.03 5.64 -12.07
C LEU A 158 0.82 4.79 -13.02
N ILE A 159 0.31 3.64 -13.47
CA ILE A 159 1.03 2.78 -14.43
C ILE A 159 1.25 3.53 -15.74
N THR A 160 0.25 4.26 -16.24
CA THR A 160 0.37 5.01 -17.51
C THR A 160 1.38 6.15 -17.47
N LYS A 161 1.79 6.62 -16.29
CA LYS A 161 2.76 7.71 -16.15
C LYS A 161 4.22 7.23 -16.21
N ILE A 162 4.47 5.95 -15.94
CA ILE A 162 5.83 5.42 -15.89
C ILE A 162 6.28 5.13 -17.34
N LYS A 163 7.15 5.99 -17.86
CA LYS A 163 7.84 5.80 -19.15
C LYS A 163 9.12 4.97 -18.92
N VAL A 164 8.96 3.73 -18.45
CA VAL A 164 10.11 2.81 -18.42
C VAL A 164 10.04 1.99 -19.70
N SER A 165 10.96 2.29 -20.62
CA SER A 165 11.28 1.51 -21.83
C SER A 165 11.72 0.10 -21.49
#